data_AF-A0A7C2IZ97-F1
#
_entry.id   AF-A0A7C2IZ97-F1
#
_cell.length_a   1.000
_cell.length_b   1.000
_cell.length_c   1.000
_cell.angle_alpha   90.00
_cell.angle_beta   90.00
_cell.angle_gamma   90.00
#
_symmetry.space_group_name_H-M   'P 1'
#
loop_
_entity.id
_entity.type
_entity.pdbx_description
1 polymer ?
#
loop_
_entity_poly.entity_id
_entity_poly.type
_entity_poly.pdbx_seq_one_letter_code
_entity_poly.pdbx_strand_id
1 'polypeptide(L)'
;MWQLSFSNKDRRLRINAVISAGTGELLHLYVMATEDEEPRPPVAAKRQEAKLDREEARRVAEEFLKRAAPALLPEARCAQCEFFGLPYPNPAYNCVYQRYVNGLPCPSNSLSVQVDAVTGEVIGYSRQWVRAVFPPPAEAITPAAALERYLDAFGFEARYIRLVAGTPREVFSDPNDPYGWKKAEIRLVYALKLPGSYPAVWLDAQNGEFIDYEGNPVAVKPAPAFSDVAGSRFAQEITLLKQASIVSGYQGRFRPRDPVTQAELVAMIVAAQSPVAVPQAAGGAPWYSEAYEQARLRGIIEAKEIAPTRPVQRLELARLLVRGLGYRQVAELPELYRLPFADAAKVPAADRGYAALAWGLKLFPWPDGDFGPAAVVKREEAAAALVRSLRAPRPCNAG
;
A
#
# COMPACT_ATOMS: atom_id res chain seq x y z
N MET A 1 -17.94 -4.43 -37.18
CA MET A 1 -18.35 -5.58 -36.34
C MET A 1 -19.84 -5.80 -36.52
N TRP A 2 -20.29 -7.04 -36.54
CA TRP A 2 -21.71 -7.41 -36.58
C TRP A 2 -22.18 -7.75 -35.17
N GLN A 3 -23.33 -7.20 -34.77
CA GLN A 3 -24.01 -7.54 -33.52
C GLN A 3 -25.31 -8.25 -33.86
N LEU A 4 -25.48 -9.46 -33.34
CA LEU A 4 -26.64 -10.32 -33.60
C LEU A 4 -27.36 -10.57 -32.27
N SER A 5 -28.68 -10.43 -32.28
CA SER A 5 -29.54 -10.71 -31.14
C SER A 5 -30.63 -11.69 -31.58
N PHE A 6 -30.69 -12.84 -30.92
CA PHE A 6 -31.71 -13.87 -31.14
C PHE A 6 -32.55 -14.03 -29.88
N SER A 7 -33.84 -14.34 -30.05
CA SER A 7 -34.72 -14.74 -28.96
C SER A 7 -35.24 -16.15 -29.21
N ASN A 8 -35.17 -16.98 -28.18
CA ASN A 8 -35.79 -18.29 -28.15
C ASN A 8 -36.92 -18.23 -27.13
N LYS A 9 -38.16 -18.08 -27.61
CA LYS A 9 -39.35 -17.94 -26.76
C LYS A 9 -39.64 -19.21 -25.97
N ASP A 10 -39.42 -20.38 -26.58
CA ASP A 10 -39.68 -21.68 -25.96
C ASP A 10 -38.78 -21.92 -24.75
N ARG A 11 -37.50 -21.53 -24.88
CA ARG A 11 -36.50 -21.64 -23.81
C ARG A 11 -36.42 -20.40 -22.92
N ARG A 12 -37.15 -19.32 -23.26
CA ARG A 12 -37.07 -18.00 -22.62
C ARG A 12 -35.62 -17.49 -22.53
N LEU A 13 -34.91 -17.56 -23.65
CA LEU A 13 -33.52 -17.13 -23.75
C LEU A 13 -33.36 -15.99 -24.75
N ARG A 14 -32.42 -15.10 -24.46
CA ARG A 14 -31.86 -14.14 -25.39
C ARG A 14 -30.39 -14.45 -25.60
N ILE A 15 -29.99 -14.48 -26.87
CA ILE A 15 -28.62 -14.76 -27.28
C ILE A 15 -28.08 -13.53 -27.99
N ASN A 16 -26.98 -12.99 -27.48
CA ASN A 16 -26.26 -11.89 -28.11
C ASN A 16 -24.90 -12.40 -28.58
N ALA A 17 -24.58 -12.18 -29.84
CA ALA A 17 -23.29 -12.55 -30.42
C ALA A 17 -22.66 -11.35 -31.14
N VAL A 18 -21.35 -11.22 -31.02
CA VAL A 18 -20.55 -10.22 -31.72
C VAL A 18 -19.56 -10.93 -32.62
N ILE A 19 -19.57 -10.58 -33.90
CA ILE A 19 -18.73 -11.19 -34.94
C ILE A 19 -17.88 -10.11 -35.60
N SER A 20 -16.62 -10.42 -35.84
CA SER A 20 -15.72 -9.56 -36.63
C SER A 20 -16.19 -9.50 -38.08
N ALA A 21 -16.52 -8.30 -38.57
CA ALA A 21 -17.06 -8.14 -39.92
C ALA A 21 -16.04 -8.48 -41.03
N GLY A 22 -14.75 -8.29 -40.76
CA GLY A 22 -13.69 -8.57 -41.74
C GLY A 22 -13.19 -10.02 -41.75
N THR A 23 -13.42 -10.78 -40.67
CA THR A 23 -12.85 -12.14 -40.54
C THR A 23 -13.89 -13.23 -40.28
N GLY A 24 -15.12 -12.87 -39.92
CA GLY A 24 -16.14 -13.83 -39.49
C GLY A 24 -15.89 -14.45 -38.11
N GLU A 25 -14.82 -14.07 -37.42
CA GLU A 25 -14.49 -14.62 -36.10
C GLU A 25 -15.49 -14.20 -35.03
N LEU A 26 -15.89 -15.14 -34.17
CA LEU A 26 -16.68 -14.84 -32.97
C LEU A 26 -15.81 -14.07 -31.96
N LEU A 27 -16.30 -12.95 -31.47
CA LEU A 27 -15.62 -12.09 -30.50
C LEU A 27 -16.28 -12.17 -29.12
N HIS A 28 -17.61 -12.26 -29.10
CA HIS A 28 -18.39 -12.34 -27.88
C HIS A 28 -19.65 -13.17 -28.11
N LEU A 29 -20.04 -13.96 -27.12
CA LEU A 29 -21.31 -14.66 -27.05
C LEU A 29 -21.82 -14.52 -25.61
N TYR A 30 -23.10 -14.21 -25.47
CA TYR A 30 -23.73 -14.20 -24.17
C TYR A 30 -25.18 -14.66 -24.29
N VAL A 31 -25.54 -15.65 -23.47
CA VAL A 31 -26.88 -16.20 -23.35
C VAL A 31 -27.43 -15.78 -22.00
N MET A 32 -28.60 -15.16 -22.00
CA MET A 32 -29.29 -14.74 -20.80
C MET A 32 -30.74 -15.23 -20.82
N ALA A 33 -31.28 -15.49 -19.64
CA ALA A 33 -32.72 -15.68 -19.50
C ALA A 33 -33.44 -14.36 -19.83
N THR A 34 -34.57 -14.45 -20.52
CA THR A 34 -35.50 -13.31 -20.64
C THR A 34 -36.40 -13.32 -19.42
N GLU A 35 -36.27 -12.32 -18.55
CA GLU A 35 -37.22 -12.08 -17.48
C GLU A 35 -38.51 -11.49 -18.09
N ASP A 36 -39.68 -12.03 -17.75
CA ASP A 36 -40.90 -11.23 -17.77
C ASP A 36 -40.78 -10.17 -16.67
N GLU A 37 -41.30 -8.95 -16.85
CA GLU A 37 -41.18 -7.79 -15.94
C GLU A 37 -41.82 -7.97 -14.53
N GLU A 38 -41.96 -9.18 -14.01
CA GLU A 38 -42.48 -9.44 -12.66
C GLU A 38 -41.36 -9.53 -11.60
N PRO A 39 -41.63 -9.07 -10.36
CA PRO A 39 -40.59 -8.72 -9.40
C PRO A 39 -39.75 -9.95 -9.04
N ARG A 40 -38.42 -9.77 -9.05
CA ARG A 40 -37.43 -10.81 -8.71
C ARG A 40 -37.96 -11.67 -7.57
N PRO A 41 -38.29 -12.96 -7.79
CA PRO A 41 -38.62 -13.82 -6.68
C PRO A 41 -37.42 -13.81 -5.72
N PRO A 42 -37.66 -13.89 -4.40
CA PRO A 42 -36.56 -13.95 -3.44
C PRO A 42 -35.58 -15.04 -3.88
N VAL A 43 -34.29 -14.80 -3.64
CA VAL A 43 -33.07 -15.52 -4.08
C VAL A 43 -33.09 -17.07 -3.93
N ALA A 44 -34.19 -17.65 -3.48
CA ALA A 44 -34.47 -19.06 -3.22
C ALA A 44 -35.34 -19.76 -4.28
N ALA A 45 -35.41 -19.31 -5.55
CA ALA A 45 -35.79 -20.24 -6.62
C ALA A 45 -34.72 -21.35 -6.66
N LYS A 46 -35.11 -22.62 -6.45
CA LYS A 46 -34.20 -23.78 -6.38
C LYS A 46 -33.32 -23.82 -7.63
N ARG A 47 -32.09 -23.33 -7.53
CA ARG A 47 -31.06 -23.52 -8.56
C ARG A 47 -30.88 -25.02 -8.76
N GLN A 48 -30.93 -25.49 -10.00
CA GLN A 48 -30.68 -26.89 -10.30
C GLN A 48 -29.25 -27.25 -9.85
N GLU A 49 -29.10 -28.47 -9.33
CA GLU A 49 -27.79 -28.97 -8.92
C GLU A 49 -26.88 -29.11 -10.14
N ALA A 50 -25.62 -28.70 -9.97
CA ALA A 50 -24.60 -28.87 -11.01
C ALA A 50 -24.44 -30.37 -11.31
N LYS A 51 -24.53 -30.71 -12.59
CA LYS A 51 -24.32 -32.07 -13.11
C LYS A 51 -22.91 -32.29 -13.64
N LEU A 52 -22.22 -31.20 -14.01
CA LEU A 52 -20.83 -31.23 -14.47
C LEU A 52 -19.89 -30.89 -13.32
N ASP A 53 -18.77 -31.60 -13.27
CA ASP A 53 -17.61 -31.16 -12.52
C ASP A 53 -16.75 -30.14 -13.30
N ARG A 54 -15.73 -29.61 -12.65
CA ARG A 54 -14.79 -28.64 -13.22
C ARG A 54 -14.07 -29.17 -14.46
N GLU A 55 -13.67 -30.43 -14.47
CA GLU A 55 -12.89 -31.05 -15.54
C GLU A 55 -13.77 -31.33 -16.77
N GLU A 56 -15.01 -31.76 -16.56
CA GLU A 56 -16.02 -31.91 -17.60
C GLU A 56 -16.36 -30.56 -18.24
N ALA A 57 -16.60 -29.52 -17.43
CA ALA A 57 -16.84 -28.17 -17.92
C ALA A 57 -15.64 -27.62 -18.70
N ARG A 58 -14.42 -27.90 -18.26
CA ARG A 58 -13.19 -27.56 -19.00
C ARG A 58 -13.17 -28.22 -20.37
N ARG A 59 -13.46 -29.52 -20.48
CA ARG A 59 -13.50 -30.22 -21.77
C ARG A 59 -14.53 -29.61 -22.72
N VAL A 60 -15.72 -29.28 -22.22
CA VAL A 60 -16.75 -28.57 -23.02
C VAL A 60 -16.21 -27.24 -23.54
N ALA A 61 -15.55 -26.46 -22.68
CA ALA A 61 -14.95 -25.19 -23.07
C ALA A 61 -13.86 -25.37 -24.15
N GLU A 62 -12.99 -26.36 -24.00
CA GLU A 62 -11.93 -26.65 -24.98
C GLU A 62 -12.49 -27.07 -26.34
N GLU A 63 -13.52 -27.93 -26.35
CA GLU A 63 -14.21 -28.32 -27.59
C GLU A 63 -14.87 -27.14 -28.29
N PHE A 64 -15.46 -26.22 -27.51
CA PHE A 64 -15.99 -24.99 -28.05
C PHE A 64 -14.89 -24.11 -28.67
N LEU A 65 -13.74 -23.94 -27.99
CA LEU A 65 -12.65 -23.12 -28.48
C LEU A 65 -11.99 -23.69 -29.74
N LYS A 66 -11.92 -25.02 -29.90
CA LYS A 66 -11.45 -25.66 -31.14
C LYS A 66 -12.25 -25.23 -32.36
N ARG A 67 -13.52 -24.87 -32.18
CA ARG A 67 -14.40 -24.38 -33.24
C ARG A 67 -14.40 -22.85 -33.34
N ALA A 68 -14.46 -22.16 -32.20
CA ALA A 68 -14.65 -20.72 -32.15
C ALA A 68 -13.36 -19.93 -32.41
N ALA A 69 -12.20 -20.45 -32.00
CA ALA A 69 -10.91 -19.76 -32.07
C ALA A 69 -9.70 -20.71 -32.22
N PRO A 70 -9.70 -21.67 -33.17
CA PRO A 70 -8.63 -22.66 -33.30
C PRO A 70 -7.25 -22.04 -33.48
N ALA A 71 -7.16 -20.92 -34.21
CA ALA A 71 -5.89 -20.23 -34.47
C ALA A 71 -5.24 -19.62 -33.22
N LEU A 72 -6.00 -19.42 -32.13
CA LEU A 72 -5.49 -18.82 -30.89
C LEU A 72 -5.03 -19.88 -29.88
N LEU A 73 -5.47 -21.13 -30.05
CA LEU A 73 -5.18 -22.24 -29.13
C LEU A 73 -3.69 -22.55 -28.93
N PRO A 74 -2.81 -22.45 -29.95
CA PRO A 74 -1.37 -22.71 -29.73
C PRO A 74 -0.76 -21.84 -28.63
N GLU A 75 -1.24 -20.60 -28.49
CA GLU A 75 -0.80 -19.62 -27.49
C GLU A 75 -1.70 -19.59 -26.25
N ALA A 76 -2.82 -20.30 -26.22
CA ALA A 76 -3.76 -20.28 -25.10
C ALA A 76 -3.44 -21.39 -24.08
N ARG A 77 -3.45 -21.05 -22.79
CA ARG A 77 -3.29 -22.01 -21.67
C ARG A 77 -4.36 -21.76 -20.62
N CYS A 78 -5.02 -22.83 -20.14
CA CYS A 78 -6.03 -22.73 -19.10
C CYS A 78 -5.37 -22.22 -17.80
N ALA A 79 -5.75 -21.01 -17.37
CA ALA A 79 -5.26 -20.39 -16.14
C ALA A 79 -6.16 -20.71 -14.95
N GLN A 80 -7.48 -20.76 -15.20
CA GLN A 80 -8.48 -21.09 -14.20
C GLN A 80 -9.72 -21.68 -14.87
N CYS A 81 -10.42 -22.58 -14.17
CA CYS A 81 -11.80 -22.88 -14.48
C CYS A 81 -12.54 -23.09 -13.18
N GLU A 82 -13.29 -22.08 -12.76
CA GLU A 82 -13.88 -22.03 -11.42
C GLU A 82 -15.38 -21.78 -11.52
N PHE A 83 -16.07 -22.18 -10.46
CA PHE A 83 -17.50 -21.92 -10.34
C PHE A 83 -17.77 -20.41 -10.36
N PHE A 84 -18.73 -20.01 -11.17
CA PHE A 84 -19.00 -18.61 -11.49
C PHE A 84 -20.48 -18.31 -11.30
N GLY A 85 -20.77 -17.35 -10.42
CA GLY A 85 -22.13 -16.95 -10.06
C GLY A 85 -22.53 -15.65 -10.76
N LEU A 86 -23.00 -15.73 -12.00
CA LEU A 86 -23.76 -14.62 -12.61
C LEU A 86 -25.26 -14.78 -12.33
N PRO A 87 -26.06 -13.71 -12.56
CA PRO A 87 -27.50 -13.82 -12.72
C PRO A 87 -27.84 -14.59 -14.01
N TYR A 88 -27.57 -15.89 -14.01
CA TYR A 88 -28.08 -16.89 -14.93
C TYR A 88 -28.84 -17.94 -14.09
N PRO A 89 -29.94 -18.54 -14.59
CA PRO A 89 -30.79 -19.42 -13.79
C PRO A 89 -30.04 -20.61 -13.17
N ASN A 90 -28.99 -21.09 -13.84
CA ASN A 90 -28.19 -22.23 -13.41
C ASN A 90 -26.80 -21.81 -12.91
N PRO A 91 -26.18 -22.62 -12.04
CA PRO A 91 -24.74 -22.52 -11.79
C PRO A 91 -23.93 -22.72 -13.09
N ALA A 92 -22.77 -22.06 -13.18
CA ALA A 92 -21.89 -22.15 -14.35
C ALA A 92 -20.42 -22.23 -13.92
N TYR A 93 -19.58 -22.79 -14.78
CA TYR A 93 -18.13 -22.66 -14.68
C TYR A 93 -17.64 -21.60 -15.66
N ASN A 94 -16.69 -20.77 -15.23
CA ASN A 94 -15.97 -19.86 -16.11
C ASN A 94 -14.53 -20.36 -16.30
N CYS A 95 -14.24 -20.88 -17.47
CA CYS A 95 -12.89 -21.29 -17.86
C CYS A 95 -12.18 -20.14 -18.59
N VAL A 96 -11.05 -19.69 -18.06
CA VAL A 96 -10.21 -18.63 -18.64
C VAL A 96 -8.91 -19.22 -19.16
N TYR A 97 -8.65 -18.97 -20.44
CA TYR A 97 -7.44 -19.38 -21.16
C TYR A 97 -6.61 -18.14 -21.44
N GLN A 98 -5.51 -18.02 -20.71
CA GLN A 98 -4.58 -16.92 -20.82
C GLN A 98 -3.64 -17.12 -22.00
N ARG A 99 -3.31 -16.04 -22.69
CA ARG A 99 -2.30 -16.04 -23.75
C ARG A 99 -0.90 -16.17 -23.17
N TYR A 100 -0.08 -17.00 -23.79
CA TYR A 100 1.35 -17.11 -23.56
C TYR A 100 2.10 -16.78 -24.85
N VAL A 101 2.99 -15.79 -24.79
CA VAL A 101 3.87 -15.41 -25.91
C VAL A 101 5.30 -15.45 -25.41
N ASN A 102 6.20 -16.06 -26.18
CA ASN A 102 7.60 -16.27 -25.76
C ASN A 102 7.74 -16.99 -24.40
N GLY A 103 6.78 -17.85 -24.05
CA GLY A 103 6.72 -18.53 -22.74
C GLY A 103 6.24 -17.66 -21.58
N LEU A 104 5.92 -16.38 -21.82
CA LEU A 104 5.46 -15.44 -20.80
C LEU A 104 3.94 -15.25 -20.83
N PRO A 105 3.29 -15.20 -19.64
CA PRO A 105 1.85 -14.96 -19.54
C PRO A 105 1.48 -13.51 -19.91
N CYS A 106 0.39 -13.33 -20.65
CA CYS A 106 -0.22 -12.03 -20.93
C CYS A 106 -1.66 -12.01 -20.37
N PRO A 107 -1.86 -11.72 -19.06
CA PRO A 107 -3.17 -11.86 -18.40
C PRO A 107 -4.30 -11.03 -19.03
N SER A 108 -3.97 -9.87 -19.59
CA SER A 108 -4.93 -9.01 -20.29
C SER A 108 -5.39 -9.56 -21.64
N ASN A 109 -4.76 -10.63 -22.14
CA ASN A 109 -5.13 -11.36 -23.33
C ASN A 109 -5.62 -12.75 -22.95
N SER A 110 -6.93 -12.97 -23.04
CA SER A 110 -7.54 -14.24 -22.67
C SER A 110 -8.78 -14.59 -23.50
N LEU A 111 -9.09 -15.88 -23.51
CA LEU A 111 -10.39 -16.42 -23.93
C LEU A 111 -11.13 -16.84 -22.66
N SER A 112 -12.34 -16.38 -22.47
CA SER A 112 -13.21 -16.80 -21.37
C SER A 112 -14.38 -17.59 -21.96
N VAL A 113 -14.67 -18.78 -21.43
CA VAL A 113 -15.82 -19.59 -21.82
C VAL A 113 -16.62 -19.91 -20.57
N GLN A 114 -17.91 -19.62 -20.60
CA GLN A 114 -18.85 -19.96 -19.54
C GLN A 114 -19.69 -21.15 -19.96
N VAL A 115 -19.69 -22.19 -19.12
CA VAL A 115 -20.40 -23.45 -19.34
C VAL A 115 -21.46 -23.61 -18.26
N ASP A 116 -22.71 -23.76 -18.66
CA ASP A 116 -23.81 -24.11 -17.76
C ASP A 116 -23.50 -25.46 -17.10
N ALA A 117 -23.40 -25.48 -15.76
CA ALA A 117 -22.99 -26.66 -15.02
C ALA A 117 -24.09 -27.74 -14.95
N VAL A 118 -25.32 -27.44 -15.40
CA VAL A 118 -26.48 -28.35 -15.40
C VAL A 118 -26.70 -28.94 -16.79
N THR A 119 -26.63 -28.11 -17.84
CA THR A 119 -26.91 -28.54 -19.23
C THR A 119 -25.64 -28.89 -20.00
N GLY A 120 -24.47 -28.39 -19.58
CA GLY A 120 -23.23 -28.50 -20.33
C GLY A 120 -23.18 -27.60 -21.58
N GLU A 121 -24.11 -26.65 -21.72
CA GLU A 121 -24.11 -25.71 -22.85
C GLU A 121 -23.16 -24.53 -22.60
N VAL A 122 -22.54 -24.03 -23.67
CA VAL A 122 -21.80 -22.77 -23.61
C VAL A 122 -22.77 -21.61 -23.60
N ILE A 123 -22.79 -20.88 -22.49
CA ILE A 123 -23.67 -19.73 -22.24
C ILE A 123 -22.94 -18.39 -22.34
N GLY A 124 -21.61 -18.42 -22.42
CA GLY A 124 -20.82 -17.21 -22.57
C GLY A 124 -19.49 -17.50 -23.24
N TYR A 125 -19.04 -16.56 -24.07
CA TYR A 125 -17.68 -16.53 -24.58
C TYR A 125 -17.24 -15.08 -24.74
N SER A 126 -16.02 -14.79 -24.30
CA SER A 126 -15.39 -13.49 -24.49
C SER A 126 -13.97 -13.70 -24.98
N ARG A 127 -13.60 -12.95 -26.02
CA ARG A 127 -12.25 -12.89 -26.56
C ARG A 127 -11.64 -11.52 -26.31
N GLN A 128 -10.66 -11.47 -25.42
CA GLN A 128 -9.71 -10.37 -25.36
C GLN A 128 -8.39 -10.85 -25.97
N TRP A 129 -8.15 -10.52 -27.22
CA TRP A 129 -6.93 -10.93 -27.91
C TRP A 129 -6.46 -9.82 -28.83
N VAL A 130 -5.42 -9.10 -28.42
CA VAL A 130 -4.91 -7.98 -29.22
C VAL A 130 -3.92 -8.49 -30.26
N ARG A 131 -3.97 -7.88 -31.44
CA ARG A 131 -2.91 -8.02 -32.44
C ARG A 131 -1.84 -7.01 -32.08
N ALA A 132 -0.80 -7.47 -31.39
CA ALA A 132 0.31 -6.65 -30.94
C ALA A 132 1.63 -7.33 -31.28
N VAL A 133 2.68 -6.53 -31.41
CA VAL A 133 4.07 -7.01 -31.45
C VAL A 133 4.53 -7.15 -30.01
N PHE A 134 4.95 -8.35 -29.63
CA PHE A 134 5.45 -8.62 -28.29
C PHE A 134 6.98 -8.51 -28.30
N PRO A 135 7.58 -7.69 -27.42
CA PRO A 135 9.04 -7.61 -27.30
C PRO A 135 9.65 -8.98 -26.95
N PRO A 136 10.83 -9.32 -27.50
CA PRO A 136 11.52 -10.55 -27.15
C PRO A 136 12.06 -10.48 -25.71
N PRO A 137 11.98 -11.56 -24.91
CA PRO A 137 12.45 -11.56 -23.53
C PRO A 137 13.98 -11.54 -23.40
N ALA A 138 14.72 -11.79 -24.48
CA ALA A 138 16.19 -11.84 -24.45
C ALA A 138 16.84 -10.49 -24.09
N GLU A 139 16.13 -9.38 -24.31
CA GLU A 139 16.59 -8.03 -23.99
C GLU A 139 16.13 -7.55 -22.61
N ALA A 140 15.40 -8.38 -21.87
CA ALA A 140 14.89 -8.03 -20.55
C ALA A 140 16.00 -8.09 -19.48
N ILE A 141 15.92 -7.18 -18.50
CA ILE A 141 16.66 -7.29 -17.26
C ILE A 141 16.33 -8.62 -16.56
N THR A 142 17.29 -9.12 -15.80
CA THR A 142 17.10 -10.38 -15.09
C THR A 142 16.12 -10.19 -13.91
N PRO A 143 15.41 -11.25 -13.48
CA PRO A 143 14.59 -11.21 -12.27
C PRO A 143 15.38 -10.78 -11.02
N ALA A 144 16.67 -11.11 -10.94
CA ALA A 144 17.54 -10.68 -9.84
C ALA A 144 17.77 -9.17 -9.86
N ALA A 145 18.10 -8.60 -11.03
CA ALA A 145 18.25 -7.16 -11.19
C ALA A 145 16.92 -6.42 -10.91
N ALA A 146 15.79 -6.98 -11.35
CA ALA A 146 14.48 -6.42 -11.04
C ALA A 146 14.21 -6.40 -9.53
N LEU A 147 14.51 -7.51 -8.83
CA LEU A 147 14.39 -7.58 -7.37
C LEU A 147 15.24 -6.50 -6.69
N GLU A 148 16.53 -6.40 -7.03
CA GLU A 148 17.42 -5.38 -6.46
C GLU A 148 16.86 -3.96 -6.64
N ARG A 149 16.32 -3.64 -7.82
CA ARG A 149 15.68 -2.33 -8.07
C ARG A 149 14.49 -2.07 -7.16
N TYR A 150 13.61 -3.05 -6.96
CA TYR A 150 12.49 -2.91 -6.02
C TYR A 150 12.96 -2.74 -4.57
N LEU A 151 14.02 -3.45 -4.16
CA LEU A 151 14.56 -3.35 -2.80
C LEU A 151 15.22 -1.99 -2.54
N ASP A 152 16.02 -1.50 -3.47
CA ASP A 152 16.69 -0.20 -3.37
C ASP A 152 15.67 0.94 -3.33
N ALA A 153 14.61 0.82 -4.13
CA ALA A 153 13.59 1.84 -4.27
C ALA A 153 12.63 1.92 -3.09
N PHE A 154 12.17 0.77 -2.59
CA PHE A 154 11.06 0.70 -1.62
C PHE A 154 11.47 0.06 -0.30
N GLY A 155 12.37 -0.93 -0.32
CA GLY A 155 12.67 -1.75 0.86
C GLY A 155 11.45 -2.52 1.39
N PHE A 156 11.61 -3.13 2.57
CA PHE A 156 10.56 -3.92 3.22
C PHE A 156 10.14 -3.35 4.58
N GLU A 157 8.92 -3.69 4.98
CA GLU A 157 8.44 -3.57 6.35
C GLU A 157 7.67 -4.80 6.80
N ALA A 158 7.69 -5.03 8.11
CA ALA A 158 6.81 -5.99 8.74
C ALA A 158 5.38 -5.42 8.80
N ARG A 159 4.40 -6.19 8.33
CA ARG A 159 2.96 -5.86 8.36
C ARG A 159 2.17 -7.02 8.95
N TYR A 160 1.11 -6.70 9.68
CA TYR A 160 0.07 -7.68 9.99
C TYR A 160 -0.92 -7.73 8.84
N ILE A 161 -1.19 -8.92 8.34
CA ILE A 161 -2.24 -9.17 7.35
C ILE A 161 -3.34 -10.03 7.94
N ARG A 162 -4.55 -9.85 7.41
CA ARG A 162 -5.70 -10.69 7.68
C ARG A 162 -5.81 -11.76 6.60
N LEU A 163 -5.73 -13.03 6.99
CA LEU A 163 -6.03 -14.16 6.12
C LEU A 163 -7.40 -14.72 6.50
N VAL A 164 -8.28 -14.88 5.52
CA VAL A 164 -9.55 -15.57 5.76
C VAL A 164 -9.65 -16.75 4.80
N ALA A 165 -9.82 -17.94 5.36
CA ALA A 165 -10.05 -19.16 4.61
C ALA A 165 -11.57 -19.42 4.50
N GLY A 166 -12.03 -19.84 3.32
CA GLY A 166 -13.43 -20.15 3.04
C GLY A 166 -14.01 -19.34 1.88
N THR A 167 -15.21 -19.73 1.44
CA THR A 167 -15.94 -19.02 0.39
C THR A 167 -16.45 -17.66 0.90
N PRO A 168 -16.65 -16.66 0.03
CA PRO A 168 -17.22 -15.36 0.44
C PRO A 168 -18.54 -15.50 1.22
N ARG A 169 -19.35 -16.50 0.87
CA ARG A 169 -20.61 -16.80 1.57
C ARG A 169 -20.38 -17.29 3.00
N GLU A 170 -19.36 -18.10 3.27
CA GLU A 170 -19.05 -18.55 4.64
C GLU A 170 -18.43 -17.45 5.49
N VAL A 171 -17.74 -16.50 4.85
CA VAL A 171 -16.98 -15.44 5.51
C VAL A 171 -17.83 -14.21 5.81
N PHE A 172 -18.71 -13.80 4.89
CA PHE A 172 -19.44 -12.52 4.97
C PHE A 172 -20.94 -12.70 5.24
N SER A 173 -21.38 -13.87 5.68
CA SER A 173 -22.80 -14.14 5.98
C SER A 173 -23.23 -13.84 7.41
N ASP A 174 -22.31 -13.67 8.36
CA ASP A 174 -22.63 -13.26 9.72
C ASP A 174 -22.91 -11.74 9.75
N PRO A 175 -24.15 -11.28 10.01
CA PRO A 175 -24.47 -9.86 10.06
C PRO A 175 -23.70 -9.12 11.17
N ASN A 176 -23.26 -9.86 12.20
CA ASN A 176 -22.47 -9.34 13.32
C ASN A 176 -20.96 -9.44 13.10
N ASP A 177 -20.53 -9.98 11.95
CA ASP A 177 -19.13 -9.98 11.51
C ASP A 177 -19.06 -9.77 9.98
N PRO A 178 -19.50 -8.59 9.50
CA PRO A 178 -19.63 -8.33 8.07
C PRO A 178 -18.27 -8.34 7.33
N TYR A 179 -17.17 -8.37 8.07
CA TYR A 179 -15.81 -8.41 7.54
C TYR A 179 -15.10 -9.73 7.81
N GLY A 180 -15.73 -10.71 8.46
CA GLY A 180 -15.16 -12.03 8.71
C GLY A 180 -13.97 -12.05 9.66
N TRP A 181 -13.87 -11.10 10.60
CA TRP A 181 -12.78 -11.02 11.58
C TRP A 181 -12.78 -12.19 12.57
N LYS A 182 -13.93 -12.76 12.90
CA LYS A 182 -14.03 -13.93 13.80
C LYS A 182 -13.37 -15.17 13.21
N LYS A 183 -13.32 -15.26 11.88
CA LYS A 183 -12.70 -16.37 11.13
C LYS A 183 -11.33 -16.01 10.55
N ALA A 184 -10.83 -14.83 10.88
CA ALA A 184 -9.56 -14.35 10.36
C ALA A 184 -8.38 -14.90 11.16
N GLU A 185 -7.36 -15.36 10.44
CA GLU A 185 -6.02 -15.58 10.98
C GLU A 185 -5.19 -14.31 10.75
N ILE A 186 -4.56 -13.78 11.80
CA ILE A 186 -3.64 -12.64 11.69
C ILE A 186 -2.21 -13.16 11.58
N ARG A 187 -1.51 -12.79 10.50
CA ARG A 187 -0.09 -13.15 10.30
C ARG A 187 0.80 -11.93 10.20
N LEU A 188 1.98 -12.01 10.82
CA LEU A 188 3.07 -11.07 10.57
C LEU A 188 3.81 -11.49 9.30
N VAL A 189 3.90 -10.60 8.32
CA VAL A 189 4.56 -10.82 7.03
C VAL A 189 5.50 -9.66 6.70
N TYR A 190 6.48 -9.89 5.82
CA TYR A 190 7.24 -8.80 5.21
C TYR A 190 6.58 -8.39 3.88
N ALA A 191 6.42 -7.09 3.66
CA ALA A 191 5.86 -6.53 2.44
C ALA A 191 6.68 -5.32 1.95
N LEU A 192 6.74 -5.10 0.64
CA LEU A 192 7.41 -3.94 0.05
C LEU A 192 6.72 -2.65 0.52
N LYS A 193 7.50 -1.60 0.82
CA LYS A 193 6.95 -0.28 1.17
C LYS A 193 6.56 0.50 -0.09
N LEU A 194 5.43 0.13 -0.67
CA LEU A 194 4.88 0.89 -1.79
C LEU A 194 4.34 2.24 -1.31
N PRO A 195 4.67 3.36 -1.97
CA PRO A 195 4.18 4.69 -1.59
C PRO A 195 2.67 4.76 -1.82
N GLY A 196 1.86 4.88 -0.76
CA GLY A 196 0.44 5.22 -0.81
C GLY A 196 -0.42 4.47 -1.85
N SER A 197 -1.54 5.08 -2.23
CA SER A 197 -2.58 4.52 -3.12
C SER A 197 -2.18 4.48 -4.61
N TYR A 198 -0.90 4.34 -4.97
CA TYR A 198 -0.54 4.21 -6.38
C TYR A 198 -1.03 2.86 -6.92
N PRO A 199 -1.86 2.84 -7.97
CA PRO A 199 -2.32 1.62 -8.59
C PRO A 199 -1.16 1.04 -9.41
N ALA A 200 -0.32 0.24 -8.76
CA ALA A 200 0.86 -0.43 -9.30
C ALA A 200 2.02 0.48 -9.77
N VAL A 201 3.22 0.17 -9.24
CA VAL A 201 4.48 0.63 -9.82
C VAL A 201 5.14 -0.56 -10.48
N TRP A 202 5.11 -0.60 -11.81
CA TRP A 202 5.77 -1.64 -12.60
C TRP A 202 7.21 -1.25 -12.88
N LEU A 203 8.05 -2.24 -13.16
CA LEU A 203 9.40 -2.05 -13.63
C LEU A 203 9.43 -2.46 -15.11
N ASP A 204 9.79 -1.53 -15.99
CA ASP A 204 9.99 -1.81 -17.40
C ASP A 204 11.14 -2.80 -17.55
N ALA A 205 10.88 -3.91 -18.23
CA ALA A 205 11.82 -5.00 -18.34
C ALA A 205 12.99 -4.67 -19.28
N GLN A 206 12.86 -3.74 -20.23
CA GLN A 206 13.91 -3.42 -21.20
C GLN A 206 14.96 -2.47 -20.62
N ASN A 207 14.54 -1.51 -19.80
CA ASN A 207 15.43 -0.45 -19.30
C ASN A 207 15.55 -0.40 -17.76
N GLY A 208 14.71 -1.11 -17.02
CA GLY A 208 14.70 -1.11 -15.56
C GLY A 208 14.22 0.21 -14.94
N GLU A 209 13.45 1.00 -15.68
CA GLU A 209 12.77 2.19 -15.17
C GLU A 209 11.41 1.82 -14.57
N PHE A 210 11.02 2.51 -13.50
CA PHE A 210 9.68 2.34 -12.95
C PHE A 210 8.67 3.09 -13.81
N ILE A 211 7.50 2.49 -14.03
CA ILE A 211 6.40 3.06 -14.81
C ILE A 211 5.06 2.93 -14.08
N ASP A 212 4.13 3.81 -14.40
CA ASP A 212 2.74 3.75 -13.92
C ASP A 212 1.87 2.84 -14.82
N TYR A 213 0.57 2.78 -14.53
CA TYR A 213 -0.37 1.96 -15.29
C TYR A 213 -0.58 2.42 -16.75
N GLU A 214 -0.19 3.65 -17.09
CA GLU A 214 -0.25 4.21 -18.44
C GLU A 214 1.08 4.01 -19.20
N GLY A 215 2.12 3.53 -18.50
CA GLY A 215 3.46 3.35 -19.04
C GLY A 215 4.34 4.59 -18.94
N ASN A 216 3.92 5.64 -18.21
CA ASN A 216 4.75 6.83 -18.02
C ASN A 216 5.84 6.54 -16.97
N PRO A 217 7.08 7.06 -17.15
CA PRO A 217 8.13 6.94 -16.15
C PRO A 217 7.71 7.52 -14.80
N VAL A 218 7.79 6.70 -13.76
CA VAL A 218 7.59 7.08 -12.37
C VAL A 218 8.96 7.32 -11.76
N ALA A 219 9.20 8.55 -11.32
CA ALA A 219 10.41 8.89 -10.59
C ALA A 219 10.39 8.28 -9.17
N VAL A 220 10.70 6.99 -9.08
CA VAL A 220 10.97 6.33 -7.80
C VAL A 220 12.41 6.61 -7.43
N LYS A 221 12.65 7.82 -6.93
CA LYS A 221 13.97 8.18 -6.41
C LYS A 221 14.13 7.54 -5.04
N PRO A 222 15.03 6.55 -4.84
CA PRO A 222 15.62 6.40 -3.51
C PRO A 222 16.19 7.77 -3.16
N ALA A 223 15.76 8.34 -2.03
CA ALA A 223 16.14 9.70 -1.67
C ALA A 223 17.69 9.77 -1.69
N PRO A 224 18.31 10.57 -2.59
CA PRO A 224 19.74 10.50 -2.84
C PRO A 224 20.49 10.70 -1.54
N ALA A 225 21.45 9.85 -1.18
CA ALA A 225 22.11 9.94 0.12
C ALA A 225 22.67 11.35 0.38
N PHE A 226 22.67 11.79 1.64
CA PHE A 226 23.33 13.05 1.98
C PHE A 226 24.84 12.90 1.82
N SER A 227 25.46 13.84 1.10
CA SER A 227 26.90 13.78 0.77
C SER A 227 27.83 13.92 1.97
N ASP A 228 27.33 14.38 3.12
CA ASP A 228 28.12 14.73 4.30
C ASP A 228 27.80 13.89 5.55
N VAL A 229 27.11 12.75 5.40
CA VAL A 229 26.65 11.93 6.54
C VAL A 229 27.57 10.75 6.87
N ALA A 230 28.45 10.32 5.95
CA ALA A 230 29.31 9.15 6.15
C ALA A 230 30.22 9.23 7.39
N GLY A 231 30.60 10.44 7.83
CA GLY A 231 31.41 10.67 9.04
C GLY A 231 30.62 10.89 10.33
N SER A 232 29.28 10.78 10.29
CA SER A 232 28.43 10.89 11.48
C SER A 232 28.27 9.52 12.15
N ARG A 233 28.39 9.47 13.48
CA ARG A 233 28.03 8.29 14.27
C ARG A 233 26.54 7.93 14.21
N PHE A 234 25.71 8.84 13.69
CA PHE A 234 24.26 8.66 13.52
C PHE A 234 23.86 8.54 12.04
N ALA A 235 24.79 8.11 11.18
CA ALA A 235 24.56 8.00 9.74
C ALA A 235 23.37 7.09 9.40
N GLN A 236 23.18 6.02 10.17
CA GLN A 236 22.07 5.08 9.98
C GLN A 236 20.73 5.73 10.30
N GLU A 237 20.61 6.42 11.43
CA GLU A 237 19.38 7.13 11.82
C GLU A 237 19.02 8.23 10.81
N ILE A 238 20.01 8.99 10.35
CA ILE A 238 19.80 10.05 9.35
C ILE A 238 19.32 9.44 8.02
N THR A 239 19.92 8.33 7.60
CA THR A 239 19.53 7.62 6.36
C THR A 239 18.11 7.08 6.46
N LEU A 240 17.75 6.48 7.59
CA LEU A 240 16.41 5.95 7.84
C LEU A 240 15.35 7.07 7.77
N LEU A 241 15.59 8.20 8.43
CA LEU A 241 14.67 9.33 8.40
C LEU A 241 14.56 9.94 6.99
N LYS A 242 15.63 9.90 6.21
CA LYS A 242 15.62 10.38 4.82
C LYS A 242 14.77 9.48 3.92
N GLN A 243 14.95 8.16 4.02
CA GLN A 243 14.16 7.18 3.28
C GLN A 243 12.67 7.28 3.65
N ALA A 244 12.37 7.60 4.90
CA ALA A 244 11.01 7.84 5.38
C ALA A 244 10.46 9.24 5.00
N SER A 245 11.20 10.07 4.26
CA SER A 245 10.84 11.46 3.92
C SER A 245 10.57 12.37 5.14
N ILE A 246 11.10 12.04 6.31
CA ILE A 246 10.95 12.81 7.56
C ILE A 246 11.96 13.97 7.61
N VAL A 247 13.17 13.75 7.10
CA VAL A 247 14.22 14.78 7.05
C VAL A 247 14.56 15.17 5.62
N SER A 248 14.65 16.48 5.41
CA SER A 248 15.23 17.08 4.21
C SER A 248 16.57 17.74 4.55
N GLY A 249 17.40 17.92 3.53
CA GLY A 249 18.67 18.62 3.65
C GLY A 249 18.73 19.83 2.73
N TYR A 250 19.85 20.54 2.81
CA TYR A 250 20.11 21.75 2.05
C TYR A 250 21.04 21.40 0.90
N GLN A 251 20.57 21.50 -0.34
CA GLN A 251 21.38 21.25 -1.54
C GLN A 251 22.10 19.89 -1.50
N GLY A 252 21.38 18.83 -1.08
CA GLY A 252 21.94 17.47 -1.01
C GLY A 252 22.80 17.18 0.24
N ARG A 253 22.89 18.10 1.21
CA ARG A 253 23.64 17.95 2.46
C ARG A 253 22.72 17.92 3.68
N PHE A 254 23.01 17.07 4.66
CA PHE A 254 22.28 17.03 5.93
C PHE A 254 22.78 18.06 6.94
N ARG A 255 24.07 18.39 6.87
CA ARG A 255 24.79 19.23 7.86
C ARG A 255 24.70 18.68 9.29
N PRO A 256 25.23 17.47 9.53
CA PRO A 256 25.03 16.74 10.80
C PRO A 256 25.51 17.51 12.04
N ARG A 257 26.57 18.33 11.91
CA ARG A 257 27.22 19.03 13.02
C ARG A 257 26.64 20.41 13.31
N ASP A 258 25.75 20.92 12.46
CA ASP A 258 25.12 22.22 12.66
C ASP A 258 24.08 22.15 13.81
N PRO A 259 23.87 23.24 14.56
CA PRO A 259 22.75 23.34 15.48
C PRO A 259 21.42 23.13 14.77
N VAL A 260 20.51 22.34 15.35
CA VAL A 260 19.14 22.22 14.84
C VAL A 260 18.33 23.44 15.29
N THR A 261 17.59 24.06 14.35
CA THR A 261 16.66 25.15 14.70
C THR A 261 15.34 24.59 15.22
N GLN A 262 14.57 25.39 15.97
CA GLN A 262 13.26 24.95 16.46
C GLN A 262 12.31 24.59 15.30
N ALA A 263 12.34 25.35 14.20
CA ALA A 263 11.53 25.06 13.03
C ALA A 263 11.87 23.71 12.40
N GLU A 264 13.16 23.39 12.28
CA GLU A 264 13.61 22.09 11.77
C GLU A 264 13.15 20.95 12.67
N LEU A 265 13.32 21.08 13.98
CA LEU A 265 12.90 20.04 14.93
C LEU A 265 11.38 19.82 14.91
N VAL A 266 10.60 20.90 14.93
CA VAL A 266 9.13 20.82 14.88
C VAL A 266 8.67 20.14 13.59
N ALA A 267 9.23 20.53 12.44
CA ALA A 267 8.93 19.90 11.17
C ALA A 267 9.26 18.41 11.17
N MET A 268 10.41 18.01 11.73
CA MET A 268 10.80 16.61 11.85
C MET A 268 9.82 15.81 12.72
N ILE A 269 9.40 16.33 13.87
CA ILE A 269 8.47 15.64 14.77
C ILE A 269 7.09 15.47 14.10
N VAL A 270 6.58 16.53 13.45
CA VAL A 270 5.27 16.50 12.79
C VAL A 270 5.27 15.55 11.60
N ALA A 271 6.33 15.57 10.78
CA ALA A 271 6.49 14.66 9.65
C ALA A 271 6.56 13.20 10.11
N ALA A 272 7.25 12.92 11.21
CA ALA A 272 7.38 11.57 11.78
C ALA A 272 6.04 10.98 12.29
N GLN A 273 5.02 11.81 12.49
CA GLN A 273 3.69 11.39 12.95
C GLN A 273 2.64 11.37 11.83
N SER A 274 2.99 11.83 10.63
CA SER A 274 2.02 11.99 9.53
C SER A 274 2.15 10.83 8.53
N PRO A 275 1.05 10.13 8.17
CA PRO A 275 1.08 9.09 7.14
C PRO A 275 1.20 9.66 5.72
N VAL A 276 0.97 10.97 5.57
CA VAL A 276 1.09 11.73 4.32
C VAL A 276 2.06 12.88 4.49
N ALA A 277 2.65 13.36 3.40
CA ALA A 277 3.52 14.53 3.43
C ALA A 277 2.78 15.75 4.02
N VAL A 278 3.43 16.47 4.92
CA VAL A 278 2.90 17.73 5.45
C VAL A 278 2.78 18.72 4.28
N PRO A 279 1.62 19.34 4.05
CA PRO A 279 1.45 20.31 2.97
C PRO A 279 2.49 21.43 3.04
N GLN A 280 2.91 21.91 1.88
CA GLN A 280 3.77 23.10 1.84
C GLN A 280 2.96 24.34 2.24
N ALA A 281 3.66 25.30 2.85
CA ALA A 281 3.06 26.58 3.20
C ALA A 281 2.53 27.30 1.95
N ALA A 282 1.26 27.73 1.99
CA ALA A 282 0.63 28.47 0.90
C ALA A 282 0.97 29.97 0.93
N GLY A 283 0.88 30.64 -0.23
CA GLY A 283 0.81 32.11 -0.29
C GLY A 283 2.04 32.86 0.24
N GLY A 284 3.26 32.32 0.08
CA GLY A 284 4.49 32.99 0.50
C GLY A 284 4.75 32.97 2.01
N ALA A 285 3.96 32.23 2.78
CA ALA A 285 4.22 32.00 4.19
C ALA A 285 5.56 31.25 4.42
N PRO A 286 6.19 31.39 5.61
CA PRO A 286 7.39 30.64 5.95
C PRO A 286 7.20 29.14 5.76
N TRP A 287 8.23 28.45 5.26
CA TRP A 287 8.16 27.01 4.92
C TRP A 287 7.72 26.11 6.08
N TYR A 288 7.96 26.53 7.32
CA TYR A 288 7.62 25.80 8.54
C TYR A 288 6.21 26.06 9.07
N SER A 289 5.45 27.02 8.51
CA SER A 289 4.17 27.46 9.08
C SER A 289 3.17 26.31 9.28
N GLU A 290 3.02 25.44 8.27
CA GLU A 290 2.11 24.29 8.38
C GLU A 290 2.55 23.31 9.47
N ALA A 291 3.87 23.07 9.60
CA ALA A 291 4.39 22.22 10.67
C ALA A 291 4.08 22.80 12.06
N TYR A 292 4.17 24.12 12.25
CA TYR A 292 3.81 24.75 13.52
C TYR A 292 2.32 24.66 13.82
N GLU A 293 1.45 24.83 12.83
CA GLU A 293 0.01 24.67 13.04
C GLU A 293 -0.34 23.24 13.46
N GLN A 294 0.20 22.24 12.74
CA GLN A 294 0.02 20.83 13.11
C GLN A 294 0.59 20.51 14.50
N ALA A 295 1.76 21.05 14.83
CA ALA A 295 2.37 20.86 16.15
C ALA A 295 1.54 21.47 17.28
N ARG A 296 0.91 22.63 17.05
CA ARG A 296 -0.01 23.26 18.01
C ARG A 296 -1.28 22.44 18.20
N LEU A 297 -1.90 22.00 17.10
CA LEU A 297 -3.11 21.16 17.13
C LEU A 297 -2.88 19.86 17.91
N ARG A 298 -1.68 19.29 17.82
CA ARG A 298 -1.27 18.06 18.53
C ARG A 298 -0.70 18.33 19.94
N GLY A 299 -0.70 19.57 20.40
CA GLY A 299 -0.20 19.94 21.74
C GLY A 299 1.31 19.77 21.94
N ILE A 300 2.09 19.68 20.85
CA ILE A 300 3.55 19.52 20.87
C ILE A 300 4.22 20.82 21.30
N ILE A 301 3.73 21.96 20.80
CA ILE A 301 4.27 23.29 21.06
C ILE A 301 3.15 24.30 21.33
N GLU A 302 3.38 25.24 22.24
CA GLU A 302 2.47 26.35 22.53
C GLU A 302 2.85 27.62 21.78
N ALA A 303 1.88 28.51 21.55
CA ALA A 303 2.09 29.77 20.84
C ALA A 303 3.21 30.64 21.46
N LYS A 304 3.30 30.67 22.80
CA LYS A 304 4.33 31.43 23.54
C LYS A 304 5.74 30.85 23.41
N GLU A 305 5.88 29.60 22.95
CA GLU A 305 7.16 28.89 22.84
C GLU A 305 7.79 29.03 21.45
N ILE A 306 7.05 29.60 20.47
CA ILE A 306 7.48 29.69 19.07
C ILE A 306 8.69 30.62 18.92
N ALA A 307 9.82 30.04 18.52
CA ALA A 307 11.08 30.71 18.23
C ALA A 307 11.79 29.99 17.05
N PRO A 308 11.30 30.15 15.80
CA PRO A 308 11.62 29.26 14.68
C PRO A 308 13.09 29.11 14.34
N THR A 309 13.85 30.20 14.43
CA THR A 309 15.28 30.25 14.06
C THR A 309 16.22 29.96 15.23
N ARG A 310 15.69 29.85 16.45
CA ARG A 310 16.51 29.65 17.65
C ARG A 310 17.10 28.23 17.66
N PRO A 311 18.41 28.07 17.94
CA PRO A 311 18.98 26.75 18.21
C PRO A 311 18.29 26.08 19.39
N VAL A 312 17.94 24.81 19.21
CA VAL A 312 17.26 24.03 20.25
C VAL A 312 18.25 23.60 21.31
N GLN A 313 17.86 23.78 22.57
CA GLN A 313 18.58 23.25 23.72
C GLN A 313 18.04 21.87 24.12
N ARG A 314 18.87 21.08 24.79
CA ARG A 314 18.55 19.69 25.12
C ARG A 314 17.27 19.53 25.93
N LEU A 315 16.99 20.42 26.87
CA LEU A 315 15.75 20.39 27.65
C LEU A 315 14.51 20.60 26.77
N GLU A 316 14.60 21.51 25.81
CA GLU A 316 13.51 21.78 24.86
C GLU A 316 13.29 20.59 23.92
N LEU A 317 14.37 19.96 23.42
CA LEU A 317 14.25 18.72 22.64
C LEU A 317 13.52 17.63 23.43
N ALA A 318 13.88 17.44 24.72
CA ALA A 318 13.21 16.48 25.59
C ALA A 318 11.72 16.82 25.74
N ARG A 319 11.39 18.09 25.99
CA ARG A 319 10.01 18.57 26.11
C ARG A 319 9.19 18.28 24.85
N LEU A 320 9.69 18.67 23.68
CA LEU A 320 8.96 18.51 22.42
C LEU A 320 8.77 17.04 22.04
N LEU A 321 9.78 16.18 22.23
CA LEU A 321 9.65 14.74 21.97
C LEU A 321 8.67 14.06 22.92
N VAL A 322 8.76 14.34 24.23
CA VAL A 322 7.87 13.74 25.23
C VAL A 322 6.41 14.18 25.02
N ARG A 323 6.19 15.45 24.64
CA ARG A 323 4.85 15.92 24.22
C ARG A 323 4.38 15.23 22.94
N GLY A 324 5.25 15.11 21.93
CA GLY A 324 4.97 14.38 20.70
C GLY A 324 4.69 12.88 20.88
N LEU A 325 5.11 12.30 22.00
CA LEU A 325 4.77 10.93 22.39
C LEU A 325 3.46 10.84 23.19
N GLY A 326 2.80 11.96 23.50
CA GLY A 326 1.56 11.99 24.26
C GLY A 326 1.75 11.94 25.78
N TYR A 327 2.98 12.09 26.29
CA TYR A 327 3.27 11.98 27.72
C TYR A 327 3.15 13.31 28.49
N ARG A 328 2.62 14.38 27.86
CA ARG A 328 2.55 15.72 28.43
C ARG A 328 1.97 15.75 29.84
N GLN A 329 0.78 15.18 30.03
CA GLN A 329 0.04 15.24 31.30
C GLN A 329 0.84 14.61 32.44
N VAL A 330 1.53 13.51 32.16
CA VAL A 330 2.33 12.79 33.17
C VAL A 330 3.65 13.52 33.40
N ALA A 331 4.24 14.14 32.37
CA ALA A 331 5.44 14.95 32.48
C ALA A 331 5.25 16.23 33.34
N GLU A 332 4.05 16.79 33.34
CA GLU A 332 3.67 17.99 34.10
C GLU A 332 3.35 17.71 35.58
N LEU A 333 3.69 16.52 36.09
CA LEU A 333 3.61 16.12 37.51
C LEU A 333 5.00 16.10 38.14
N PRO A 334 5.64 17.25 38.40
CA PRO A 334 7.07 17.33 38.72
C PRO A 334 7.48 16.61 40.00
N GLU A 335 6.55 16.47 40.96
CA GLU A 335 6.79 15.79 42.25
C GLU A 335 7.04 14.28 42.10
N LEU A 336 6.65 13.68 40.97
CA LEU A 336 6.86 12.24 40.72
C LEU A 336 8.29 11.90 40.30
N TYR A 337 9.09 12.90 39.92
CA TYR A 337 10.33 12.67 39.19
C TYR A 337 11.56 13.05 40.01
N ARG A 338 12.48 12.08 40.13
CA ARG A 338 13.85 12.31 40.55
C ARG A 338 14.77 12.10 39.37
N LEU A 339 15.65 13.05 39.15
CA LEU A 339 16.59 13.04 38.04
C LEU A 339 17.92 12.41 38.49
N PRO A 340 18.40 11.34 37.84
CA PRO A 340 19.65 10.67 38.19
C PRO A 340 20.85 11.37 37.53
N PHE A 341 20.87 12.70 37.54
CA PHE A 341 21.90 13.51 36.88
C PHE A 341 22.61 14.39 37.91
N ALA A 342 23.93 14.52 37.79
CA ALA A 342 24.71 15.37 38.72
C ALA A 342 24.32 16.84 38.59
N ASP A 343 23.92 17.29 37.41
CA ASP A 343 23.44 18.65 37.14
C ASP A 343 21.90 18.80 37.21
N ALA A 344 21.18 17.88 37.86
CA ALA A 344 19.71 17.91 38.00
C ALA A 344 19.17 19.25 38.53
N ALA A 345 19.93 19.96 39.37
CA ALA A 345 19.56 21.28 39.88
C ALA A 345 19.44 22.36 38.80
N LYS A 346 20.05 22.17 37.62
CA LYS A 346 19.94 23.07 36.46
C LYS A 346 18.65 22.86 35.66
N VAL A 347 17.88 21.81 35.94
CA VAL A 347 16.59 21.54 35.31
C VAL A 347 15.49 22.26 36.10
N PRO A 348 14.73 23.20 35.48
CA PRO A 348 13.60 23.85 36.13
C PRO A 348 12.60 22.83 36.68
N ALA A 349 12.01 23.13 37.84
CA ALA A 349 11.08 22.20 38.50
C ALA A 349 9.94 21.75 37.58
N ALA A 350 9.35 22.69 36.82
CA ALA A 350 8.28 22.43 35.86
C ALA A 350 8.68 21.50 34.70
N ASP A 351 9.98 21.34 34.42
CA ASP A 351 10.47 20.51 33.33
C ASP A 351 11.11 19.19 33.76
N ARG A 352 11.12 18.89 35.07
CA ARG A 352 11.73 17.66 35.60
C ARG A 352 11.12 16.40 35.01
N GLY A 353 9.80 16.36 34.83
CA GLY A 353 9.15 15.20 34.22
C GLY A 353 9.52 15.00 32.77
N TYR A 354 9.69 16.07 31.99
CA TYR A 354 10.17 15.95 30.60
C TYR A 354 11.60 15.38 30.53
N ALA A 355 12.50 15.86 31.38
CA ALA A 355 13.87 15.33 31.45
C ALA A 355 13.89 13.86 31.91
N ALA A 356 13.09 13.52 32.94
CA ALA A 356 13.03 12.17 33.50
C ALA A 356 12.42 11.16 32.52
N LEU A 357 11.32 11.51 31.86
CA LEU A 357 10.68 10.64 30.87
C LEU A 357 11.56 10.46 29.65
N ALA A 358 12.20 11.51 29.15
CA ALA A 358 13.11 11.36 28.02
C ALA A 358 14.32 10.46 28.35
N TRP A 359 14.80 10.51 29.60
CA TRP A 359 15.81 9.58 30.10
C TRP A 359 15.29 8.15 30.24
N GLY A 360 14.16 7.95 30.91
CA GLY A 360 13.56 6.63 31.16
C GLY A 360 13.14 5.91 29.87
N LEU A 361 12.64 6.65 28.89
CA LEU A 361 12.32 6.17 27.55
C LEU A 361 13.56 6.00 26.65
N LYS A 362 14.75 6.32 27.17
CA LYS A 362 16.04 6.21 26.45
C LYS A 362 16.00 6.97 25.12
N LEU A 363 15.42 8.17 25.10
CA LEU A 363 15.29 8.97 23.88
C LEU A 363 16.63 9.51 23.37
N PHE A 364 17.67 9.47 24.19
CA PHE A 364 18.96 10.05 23.86
C PHE A 364 20.13 9.11 24.16
N PRO A 365 21.18 9.11 23.32
CA PRO A 365 22.42 8.40 23.58
C PRO A 365 23.38 9.29 24.39
N TRP A 366 23.10 9.50 25.67
CA TRP A 366 23.96 10.33 26.54
C TRP A 366 25.13 9.53 27.14
N PRO A 367 26.28 10.18 27.43
CA PRO A 367 27.29 9.64 28.34
C PRO A 367 26.79 9.67 29.80
N ASP A 368 27.32 8.79 30.65
CA ASP A 368 26.97 8.71 32.08
C ASP A 368 27.35 10.02 32.82
N GLY A 369 26.42 10.64 33.57
CA GLY A 369 26.72 11.76 34.48
C GLY A 369 25.72 12.93 34.47
N ASP A 370 25.75 13.78 33.43
CA ASP A 370 25.01 15.04 33.34
C ASP A 370 23.87 15.02 32.31
N PHE A 371 22.75 15.67 32.64
CA PHE A 371 21.69 15.94 31.68
C PHE A 371 22.10 17.01 30.68
N GLY A 372 22.69 18.13 31.11
CA GLY A 372 23.09 19.25 30.27
C GLY A 372 21.91 20.01 29.63
N PRO A 373 20.98 20.61 30.41
CA PRO A 373 19.72 21.15 29.89
C PRO A 373 19.88 22.27 28.85
N ALA A 374 20.93 23.09 28.98
CA ALA A 374 21.23 24.20 28.08
C ALA A 374 22.15 23.83 26.90
N ALA A 375 22.56 22.56 26.78
CA ALA A 375 23.42 22.13 25.68
C ALA A 375 22.69 22.28 24.34
N VAL A 376 23.33 22.96 23.39
CA VAL A 376 22.80 23.13 22.03
C VAL A 376 22.86 21.78 21.30
N VAL A 377 21.73 21.39 20.71
CA VAL A 377 21.58 20.10 20.03
C VAL A 377 22.01 20.22 18.56
N LYS A 378 22.82 19.28 18.10
CA LYS A 378 23.17 19.15 16.67
C LYS A 378 22.09 18.43 15.89
N ARG A 379 21.98 18.71 14.59
CA ARG A 379 21.02 18.03 13.69
C ARG A 379 21.12 16.51 13.72
N GLU A 380 22.33 15.95 13.80
CA GLU A 380 22.53 14.50 13.91
C GLU A 380 21.99 13.91 15.22
N GLU A 381 22.08 14.67 16.33
CA GLU A 381 21.61 14.25 17.65
C GLU A 381 20.08 14.30 17.71
N ALA A 382 19.47 15.31 17.10
CA ALA A 382 18.02 15.41 16.95
C ALA A 382 17.43 14.27 16.11
N ALA A 383 18.08 13.94 14.98
CA ALA A 383 17.70 12.80 14.15
C ALA A 383 17.76 11.48 14.94
N ALA A 384 18.86 11.25 15.66
CA ALA A 384 19.03 10.05 16.45
C ALA A 384 18.00 9.96 17.60
N ALA A 385 17.64 11.09 18.21
CA ALA A 385 16.61 11.14 19.25
C ALA A 385 15.21 10.85 18.70
N LEU A 386 14.88 11.39 17.52
CA LEU A 386 13.61 11.15 16.85
C LEU A 386 13.42 9.68 16.45
N VAL A 387 14.47 9.02 15.95
CA VAL A 387 14.40 7.58 15.64
C VAL A 387 14.14 6.76 16.91
N ARG A 388 14.75 7.14 18.05
CA ARG A 388 14.48 6.48 19.33
C ARG A 388 13.06 6.74 19.81
N SER A 389 12.53 7.96 19.68
CA SER A 389 11.15 8.25 20.04
C SER A 389 10.14 7.47 19.18
N LEU A 390 10.43 7.25 17.90
CA LEU A 390 9.57 6.43 17.03
C LEU A 390 9.47 4.96 17.47
N ARG A 391 10.44 4.48 18.26
CA ARG A 391 10.44 3.12 18.84
C ARG A 391 9.95 3.08 20.27
N ALA A 392 9.76 4.23 20.90
CA ALA A 392 9.31 4.31 22.28
C ALA A 392 7.83 3.89 22.38
N PRO A 393 7.42 3.24 23.48
CA PRO A 393 6.01 2.98 23.74
C PRO A 393 5.23 4.31 23.75
N ARG A 394 3.97 4.25 23.31
CA ARG A 394 3.02 5.36 23.40
C ARG A 394 1.88 4.95 24.32
N PRO A 395 1.31 5.90 25.10
CA PRO A 395 0.09 5.60 25.85
C PRO A 395 -1.03 5.25 24.87
N CYS A 396 -1.75 4.16 25.14
CA CYS A 396 -2.96 3.82 24.39
C CYS A 396 -3.92 5.02 24.47
N ASN A 397 -4.29 5.61 23.32
CA ASN A 397 -5.19 6.77 23.12
C ASN A 397 -4.56 8.12 22.76
N ALA A 398 -3.27 8.21 22.39
CA ALA A 398 -2.77 9.40 21.69
C ALA A 398 -3.07 9.29 20.17
N GLY A 399 -4.35 9.45 19.81
CA GLY A 399 -4.84 9.55 18.43
C GLY A 399 -4.99 10.99 17.99
#